data_AF-A0A5N5TJ05-F1
#
_entry.id   AF-A0A5N5TJ05-F1
#
_cell.length_a   1.000
_cell.length_b   1.000
_cell.length_c   1.000
_cell.angle_alpha   90.00
_cell.angle_beta   90.00
_cell.angle_gamma   90.00
#
_symmetry.space_group_name_H-M   'P 1'
#
loop_
_entity.id
_entity.type
_entity.pdbx_description
1 polymer ?
#
loop_
_entity_poly.entity_id
_entity_poly.type
_entity_poly.pdbx_seq_one_letter_code
_entity_poly.pdbx_strand_id
1 'polypeptide(L)'
;MKEVESEGWGRVMMWKKLEENTFRELILEMLNNKKVVEIAKQKSILMKDRLVPPDEEAAYWVEYVMRHKGANHIKSPVFMMY
;
A
#
# COMPACT_ATOMS: atom_id res chain seq x y z
N MET A 1 1.17 -4.42 7.38
CA MET A 1 -0.23 -4.59 7.83
C MET A 1 -0.46 -4.05 9.24
N LYS A 2 0.29 -4.47 10.28
CA LYS A 2 0.20 -3.86 11.63
C LYS A 2 0.41 -2.33 11.63
N GLU A 3 1.21 -1.85 10.69
CA GLU A 3 1.54 -0.43 10.53
C GLU A 3 0.31 0.44 10.21
N VAL A 4 -0.65 -0.07 9.42
CA VAL A 4 -1.89 0.66 9.08
C VAL A 4 -2.74 0.93 10.32
N GLU A 5 -2.80 -0.05 11.23
CA GLU A 5 -3.51 0.08 12.49
C GLU A 5 -2.76 0.97 13.47
N SER A 6 -1.44 0.81 13.61
CA SER A 6 -0.64 1.62 14.53
C SER A 6 -0.62 3.09 14.13
N GLU A 7 -0.63 3.37 12.83
CA GLU A 7 -0.70 4.73 12.29
C GLU A 7 -2.13 5.28 12.26
N GLY A 8 -3.15 4.46 12.55
CA GLY A 8 -4.51 4.90 12.80
C GLY A 8 -5.34 5.30 11.57
N TRP A 9 -4.91 4.91 10.36
CA TRP A 9 -5.65 5.19 9.12
C TRP A 9 -6.38 3.96 8.55
N GLY A 10 -6.42 2.86 9.30
CA GLY A 10 -7.21 1.68 8.95
C GLY A 10 -7.33 0.64 10.06
N ARG A 11 -8.04 -0.45 9.73
CA ARG A 11 -8.23 -1.65 10.55
C ARG A 11 -7.87 -2.87 9.73
N VAL A 12 -7.28 -3.88 10.36
CA VAL A 12 -6.84 -5.12 9.70
C VAL A 12 -7.53 -6.30 10.36
N MET A 13 -8.17 -7.12 9.54
CA MET A 13 -8.78 -8.37 9.99
C MET A 13 -8.11 -9.55 9.31
N MET A 14 -7.82 -10.58 10.10
CA MET A 14 -7.33 -11.84 9.54
C MET A 14 -8.48 -12.58 8.87
N TRP A 15 -8.26 -13.10 7.66
CA TRP A 15 -9.26 -13.86 6.92
C TRP A 15 -9.90 -14.99 7.74
N LYS A 16 -9.08 -15.71 8.52
CA LYS A 16 -9.53 -16.80 9.41
C LYS A 16 -10.43 -16.35 10.57
N LYS A 17 -10.54 -15.05 10.81
CA LYS A 17 -11.33 -14.43 11.89
C LYS A 17 -12.41 -13.50 11.33
N LEU A 18 -12.71 -13.61 10.03
CA LEU A 18 -13.73 -12.81 9.38
C LEU A 18 -15.11 -13.31 9.82
N GLU A 19 -15.78 -12.53 10.64
CA GLU A 19 -17.18 -12.73 11.05
C GLU A 19 -18.00 -11.52 10.63
N GLU A 20 -19.25 -11.74 10.18
CA GLU A 20 -20.09 -10.67 9.61
C GLU A 20 -20.27 -9.51 10.58
N ASN A 21 -20.57 -9.80 11.85
CA ASN A 21 -20.84 -8.77 12.85
C ASN A 21 -19.61 -7.91 13.14
N THR A 22 -18.46 -8.54 13.39
CA THR A 22 -17.20 -7.82 13.64
C THR A 22 -16.78 -7.02 12.42
N PHE A 23 -16.97 -7.55 11.21
CA PHE A 23 -16.68 -6.82 9.98
C PHE A 23 -17.57 -5.58 9.82
N ARG A 24 -18.88 -5.73 10.08
CA ARG A 24 -19.84 -4.62 10.07
C ARG A 24 -19.48 -3.55 11.09
N GLU A 25 -19.11 -3.94 12.31
CA GLU A 25 -18.68 -3.02 13.37
C GLU A 25 -17.45 -2.21 12.96
N LEU A 26 -16.43 -2.85 12.38
CA LEU A 26 -15.24 -2.16 11.89
C LEU A 26 -15.56 -1.17 10.76
N ILE A 27 -16.45 -1.52 9.83
CA ILE A 27 -16.88 -0.59 8.79
C ILE A 27 -17.56 0.64 9.41
N LEU A 28 -18.48 0.43 10.35
CA LEU A 28 -19.18 1.52 11.02
C LEU A 28 -18.22 2.39 11.83
N GLU A 29 -17.23 1.80 12.50
CA GLU A 29 -16.18 2.54 13.19
C GLU A 29 -15.41 3.43 12.20
N MET A 30 -14.96 2.87 11.09
CA MET A 30 -14.19 3.57 10.06
C MET A 30 -14.96 4.73 9.43
N LEU A 31 -16.27 4.57 9.18
CA LEU A 31 -17.12 5.60 8.59
C LEU A 31 -17.42 6.74 9.56
N ASN A 32 -17.60 6.43 10.85
CA ASN A 32 -17.99 7.41 11.85
C ASN A 32 -16.80 8.11 12.51
N ASN A 33 -15.59 7.55 12.41
CA ASN A 33 -14.40 8.11 13.02
C ASN A 33 -13.71 9.13 12.09
N LYS A 34 -14.01 10.42 12.31
CA LYS A 34 -13.41 11.52 11.55
C LYS A 34 -11.88 11.54 11.57
N LYS A 35 -11.25 11.09 12.67
CA LYS A 35 -9.79 11.06 12.81
C LYS A 35 -9.15 10.13 11.77
N VAL A 36 -9.78 8.99 11.50
CA VAL A 36 -9.27 8.03 10.51
C VAL A 36 -9.26 8.63 9.12
N VAL A 37 -10.35 9.34 8.75
CA VAL A 37 -10.45 10.04 7.45
C VAL A 37 -9.38 11.12 7.32
N GLU A 38 -9.12 11.88 8.39
CA GLU A 38 -8.11 12.93 8.38
C GLU A 38 -6.69 12.38 8.22
N ILE A 39 -6.32 11.34 8.97
CA ILE A 39 -5.02 10.70 8.84
C ILE A 39 -4.87 10.08 7.44
N ALA A 40 -5.91 9.41 6.92
CA ALA A 40 -5.89 8.84 5.58
C ALA A 40 -5.70 9.91 4.49
N LYS A 41 -6.33 11.09 4.63
CA LYS A 41 -6.12 12.23 3.71
C LYS A 41 -4.69 12.76 3.78
N GLN A 42 -4.14 12.95 4.97
CA GLN A 42 -2.75 13.40 5.13
C GLN A 42 -1.76 12.41 4.52
N LYS A 43 -1.93 11.10 4.78
CA LYS A 43 -1.15 10.04 4.13
C LYS A 43 -1.29 10.08 2.60
N SER A 44 -2.50 10.30 2.09
CA SER A 44 -2.75 10.42 0.64
C SER A 44 -1.96 11.58 0.01
N ILE A 45 -1.91 12.74 0.68
CA ILE A 45 -1.12 13.89 0.21
C ILE A 45 0.35 13.52 0.13
N LEU A 46 0.91 12.96 1.21
CA LEU A 46 2.33 12.57 1.27
C LEU A 46 2.70 11.51 0.21
N MET A 47 1.83 10.53 -0.04
CA MET A 47 2.10 9.50 -1.05
C MET A 47 2.10 10.05 -2.48
N LYS A 48 1.32 11.11 -2.73
CA LYS A 48 1.23 11.80 -4.02
C LYS A 48 2.30 12.87 -4.18
N ASP A 49 2.91 13.33 -3.09
CA ASP A 49 4.00 14.29 -3.10
C ASP A 49 5.31 13.60 -3.52
N ARG A 50 5.51 13.51 -4.83
CA ARG A 50 6.68 12.91 -5.45
C ARG A 50 7.00 13.63 -6.76
N LEU A 51 8.28 13.59 -7.15
CA LEU A 51 8.77 14.27 -8.36
C LEU A 51 8.17 13.71 -9.66
N VAL A 52 7.88 12.40 -9.69
CA VAL A 52 7.36 11.70 -10.87
C VAL A 52 6.05 11.02 -10.51
N PRO A 53 4.96 11.19 -11.28
CA PRO A 53 3.70 10.49 -11.06
C PRO A 53 3.90 8.95 -11.01
N PRO A 54 3.17 8.24 -10.13
CA PRO A 54 3.38 6.80 -9.91
C PRO A 54 3.09 5.94 -11.15
N ASP A 55 2.17 6.38 -11.99
CA ASP A 55 1.81 5.76 -13.26
C ASP A 55 2.92 5.90 -14.31
N GLU A 56 3.49 7.11 -14.44
CA GLU A 56 4.65 7.35 -15.31
C GLU A 56 5.89 6.59 -14.84
N GLU A 57 6.17 6.62 -13.53
CA GLU A 57 7.29 5.90 -12.91
C GLU A 57 7.18 4.39 -13.16
N ALA A 58 5.98 3.81 -12.97
CA ALA A 58 5.74 2.40 -13.24
C ALA A 58 5.93 2.05 -14.72
N ALA A 59 5.38 2.86 -15.63
CA ALA A 59 5.55 2.66 -17.07
C ALA A 59 7.04 2.67 -17.46
N TYR A 60 7.79 3.64 -16.97
CA TYR A 60 9.23 3.73 -17.20
C TYR A 60 9.97 2.45 -16.76
N TRP A 61 9.69 1.94 -15.57
CA TRP A 61 10.37 0.74 -15.06
C TRP A 61 9.99 -0.53 -15.83
N VAL A 62 8.73 -0.67 -16.25
CA VAL A 62 8.30 -1.78 -17.12
C VAL A 62 9.10 -1.74 -18.42
N GLU A 63 9.15 -0.59 -19.09
CA GLU A 63 9.92 -0.44 -20.32
C GLU A 63 11.42 -0.65 -20.09
N TYR A 64 11.96 -0.19 -18.96
CA TYR A 64 13.36 -0.38 -18.61
C TYR A 64 13.72 -1.86 -18.56
N VAL A 65 12.88 -2.68 -17.90
CA VAL A 65 13.07 -4.14 -17.84
C VAL A 65 13.02 -4.75 -19.24
N MET A 66 12.09 -4.31 -20.09
CA MET A 66 11.99 -4.78 -21.48
C MET A 66 13.24 -4.41 -22.30
N ARG A 67 13.68 -3.14 -22.25
CA ARG A 67 14.88 -2.64 -22.95
C ARG A 67 16.14 -3.41 -22.56
N HIS A 68 16.23 -3.80 -21.29
CA HIS A 68 17.40 -4.50 -20.75
C HIS A 68 17.19 -6.01 -20.60
N LYS A 69 16.25 -6.60 -21.35
CA LYS A 69 16.03 -8.06 -21.44
C LYS A 69 15.94 -8.72 -20.04
N GLY A 70 15.17 -8.11 -19.15
CA GLY A 70 14.98 -8.59 -17.77
C GLY A 70 15.83 -7.88 -16.72
N ALA A 71 16.69 -6.92 -17.09
CA ALA A 71 17.42 -6.03 -16.19
C ALA A 71 18.13 -6.75 -15.01
N ASN A 72 18.92 -7.78 -15.32
CA ASN A 72 19.55 -8.64 -14.30
C ASN A 72 20.47 -7.88 -13.33
N HIS A 73 21.03 -6.76 -13.76
CA HIS A 73 21.97 -5.93 -12.99
C HIS A 73 21.33 -5.13 -11.85
N ILE A 74 20.00 -4.93 -11.86
CA ILE A 74 19.27 -4.25 -10.77
C ILE A 74 18.43 -5.21 -9.91
N LYS A 75 18.48 -6.51 -10.21
CA LYS A 75 17.81 -7.51 -9.38
C LYS A 75 18.53 -7.60 -8.03
N SER A 76 17.76 -7.76 -6.96
CA SER A 76 18.33 -8.01 -5.64
C SER A 76 19.24 -9.24 -5.67
N PRO A 77 20.47 -9.18 -5.12
CA PRO A 77 21.36 -10.32 -5.02
C PRO A 77 20.73 -11.53 -4.30
N VAL A 78 19.81 -11.27 -3.36
CA VAL A 78 19.09 -12.30 -2.61
C VAL A 78 18.25 -13.19 -3.54
N PHE A 79 17.70 -12.62 -4.61
CA PHE A 79 16.90 -13.37 -5.59
C PHE A 79 17.78 -14.20 -6.54
N MET A 80 19.07 -13.89 -6.65
CA MET A 80 20.03 -14.60 -7.50
C MET A 80 20.69 -15.80 -6.79
N MET A 81 20.52 -15.91 -5.46
CA MET A 81 21.14 -16.95 -4.63
C MET A 81 20.30 -18.24 -4.48
N TYR A 82 19.07 -18.27 -5.02
CA TYR A 82 18.17 -19.44 -5.04
C TYR A 82 17.86 -19.82 -6.49
#